data_AF-A0A1N6X9M7-F1
#
_entry.id   AF-A0A1N6X9M7-F1
#
_cell.length_a   1.000
_cell.length_b   1.000
_cell.length_c   1.000
_cell.angle_alpha   90.00
_cell.angle_beta   90.00
_cell.angle_gamma   90.00
#
_symmetry.space_group_name_H-M   'P 1'
#
loop_
_entity.id
_entity.type
_entity.pdbx_description
1 polymer ?
#
loop_
_entity_poly.entity_id
_entity_poly.type
_entity_poly.pdbx_seq_one_letter_code
_entity_poly.pdbx_strand_id
1 'polypeptide(L)'
;MAEDDRVAVKTYVPRQQKEIWSAQADDLEMSQSEFVRTMVQAGRSEFEIPSAGDSGGTEPGSDAPADEDFADRILEVLQRSGALDWDDLVEALVDDVEAELDAEIQRLQDDNLVRYSGREGGYVVTSDE
;
A
#
# COMPACT_ATOMS: atom_id res chain seq x y z
N MET A 1 -18.99 37.05 -0.24
CA MET A 1 -18.77 35.77 -0.95
C MET A 1 -17.36 35.36 -0.57
N ALA A 2 -17.21 34.35 0.28
CA ALA A 2 -15.89 33.90 0.70
C ALA A 2 -15.32 33.03 -0.42
N GLU A 3 -14.27 33.50 -1.07
CA GLU A 3 -13.47 32.68 -1.97
C GLU A 3 -12.84 31.58 -1.11
N ASP A 4 -13.29 30.34 -1.34
CA ASP A 4 -12.87 29.16 -0.60
C ASP A 4 -11.38 28.93 -0.89
N ASP A 5 -10.52 29.20 0.09
CA ASP A 5 -9.07 29.05 0.00
C ASP A 5 -8.71 27.55 -0.02
N ARG A 6 -8.91 26.92 -1.18
CA ARG A 6 -8.68 25.49 -1.40
C ARG A 6 -7.24 25.27 -1.80
N VAL A 7 -6.52 24.49 -0.99
CA VAL A 7 -5.17 24.01 -1.34
C VAL A 7 -5.27 22.58 -1.88
N ALA A 8 -4.63 22.32 -3.02
CA ALA A 8 -4.60 20.99 -3.62
C ALA A 8 -3.61 20.07 -2.88
N VAL A 9 -4.09 18.88 -2.51
CA VAL A 9 -3.27 17.81 -1.92
C VAL A 9 -2.92 16.81 -3.02
N LYS A 10 -1.64 16.44 -3.12
CA LYS A 10 -1.17 15.37 -4.02
C LYS A 10 -0.73 14.19 -3.17
N THR A 11 -1.18 12.99 -3.56
CA THR A 11 -0.77 11.73 -2.95
C THR A 11 -0.62 10.68 -4.04
N TYR A 12 0.12 9.62 -3.75
CA TYR A 12 0.32 8.50 -4.65
C TYR A 12 -0.50 7.31 -4.15
N VAL A 13 -1.13 6.61 -5.09
CA VAL A 13 -1.92 5.41 -4.81
C VAL A 13 -1.61 4.36 -5.88
N PRO A 14 -1.65 3.05 -5.53
CA PRO A 14 -1.49 1.99 -6.51
C PRO A 14 -2.45 2.16 -7.69
N ARG A 15 -2.01 1.77 -8.89
CA ARG A 15 -2.78 1.96 -10.12
C ARG A 15 -4.16 1.28 -10.04
N GLN A 16 -4.20 0.03 -9.58
CA GLN A 16 -5.45 -0.72 -9.44
C GLN A 16 -6.40 -0.05 -8.44
N GLN A 17 -5.86 0.49 -7.34
CA GLN A 17 -6.66 1.19 -6.33
C GLN A 17 -7.34 2.44 -6.90
N LYS A 18 -6.62 3.20 -7.74
CA LYS A 18 -7.18 4.35 -8.43
C LYS A 18 -8.29 3.95 -9.41
N GLU A 19 -8.13 2.83 -10.10
CA GLU A 19 -9.16 2.33 -11.03
C GLU A 19 -10.45 1.94 -10.30
N ILE A 20 -10.33 1.28 -9.14
CA ILE A 20 -11.46 0.95 -8.27
C ILE A 20 -12.19 2.22 -7.80
N TRP A 21 -11.45 3.21 -7.32
CA TRP A 21 -12.05 4.48 -6.87
C TRP A 21 -12.70 5.26 -8.01
N SER A 22 -12.13 5.21 -9.21
CA SER A 22 -12.77 5.83 -10.38
C SER A 22 -14.12 5.17 -10.65
N ALA A 23 -14.16 3.84 -10.70
CA ALA A 23 -15.40 3.11 -10.93
C ALA A 23 -16.46 3.38 -9.85
N GLN A 24 -16.05 3.49 -8.58
CA GLN A 24 -16.94 3.82 -7.46
C GLN A 24 -17.42 5.26 -7.50
N ALA A 25 -16.57 6.20 -7.91
CA ALA A 25 -16.96 7.60 -8.10
C ALA A 25 -17.97 7.74 -9.25
N ASP A 26 -17.77 7.00 -10.34
CA ASP A 26 -18.71 6.93 -11.46
C ASP A 26 -20.08 6.34 -11.04
N ASP A 27 -20.09 5.26 -10.23
CA ASP A 27 -21.32 4.66 -9.68
C ASP A 27 -22.11 5.63 -8.79
N LEU A 28 -21.40 6.47 -8.04
CA LEU A 28 -21.98 7.48 -7.15
C LEU A 28 -22.19 8.85 -7.83
N GLU A 29 -22.03 8.93 -9.16
CA GLU A 29 -22.19 10.14 -9.99
C GLU A 29 -21.39 11.35 -9.46
N MET A 30 -20.20 11.11 -8.90
CA MET A 30 -19.37 12.14 -8.28
C MET A 30 -17.99 12.22 -8.90
N SER A 31 -17.33 13.37 -8.73
CA SER A 31 -15.95 13.53 -9.18
C SER A 31 -15.00 12.68 -8.33
N GLN A 32 -13.89 12.20 -8.92
CA GLN A 32 -12.86 11.45 -8.18
C GLN A 32 -12.35 12.22 -6.95
N SER A 33 -12.18 13.54 -7.06
CA SER A 33 -11.74 14.39 -5.94
C SER A 33 -12.79 14.46 -4.81
N GLU A 34 -14.07 14.41 -5.16
CA GLU A 34 -15.18 14.43 -4.20
C GLU A 34 -15.35 13.07 -3.51
N PHE A 35 -15.19 11.98 -4.26
CA PHE A 35 -15.15 10.63 -3.73
C PHE A 35 -14.00 10.44 -2.73
N VAL A 36 -12.78 10.83 -3.12
CA VAL A 36 -11.59 10.77 -2.24
C VAL A 36 -11.79 11.64 -0.99
N ARG A 37 -12.34 12.84 -1.14
CA ARG A 37 -12.65 13.70 0.02
C ARG A 37 -13.63 13.03 0.98
N THR A 38 -14.67 12.38 0.45
CA THR A 38 -15.68 11.69 1.26
C THR A 38 -15.09 10.49 1.99
N MET A 39 -14.28 9.66 1.33
CA MET A 39 -13.55 8.57 1.98
C MET A 39 -12.63 9.06 3.10
N VAL A 40 -11.86 10.13 2.86
CA VAL A 40 -10.96 10.69 3.86
C VAL A 40 -11.75 11.25 5.05
N GLN A 41 -12.88 11.92 4.80
CA GLN A 41 -13.75 12.43 5.86
C GLN A 41 -14.39 11.30 6.68
N ALA A 42 -14.82 10.22 6.02
CA ALA A 42 -15.35 9.02 6.68
C ALA A 42 -14.27 8.32 7.52
N GLY A 43 -13.07 8.13 6.96
CA GLY A 43 -11.94 7.55 7.69
C GLY A 43 -11.56 8.38 8.91
N ARG A 44 -11.51 9.72 8.81
CA ARG A 44 -11.26 10.58 9.98
C ARG A 44 -12.37 10.50 11.03
N SER A 45 -13.62 10.26 10.61
CA SER A 45 -14.75 10.10 11.52
C SER A 45 -14.68 8.77 12.29
N GLU A 46 -14.16 7.70 11.67
CA GLU A 46 -13.84 6.42 12.32
C GLU A 46 -12.76 6.58 13.41
N PHE A 47 -11.80 7.50 13.21
CA PHE A 47 -10.76 7.80 14.20
C PHE A 47 -11.19 8.81 15.30
N GLU A 48 -12.32 9.50 15.14
CA GLU A 48 -12.81 10.51 16.09
C GLU A 48 -14.09 10.09 16.84
N ILE A 49 -14.11 9.00 17.62
CA ILE A 49 -15.06 8.86 18.76
C ILE A 49 -14.47 8.01 19.92
N PRO A 50 -14.43 8.55 21.17
CA PRO A 50 -14.96 7.77 22.28
C PRO A 50 -16.11 8.54 22.96
N SER A 51 -17.32 8.17 22.58
CA SER A 51 -18.53 8.41 23.36
C SER A 51 -19.46 7.22 23.14
N ALA A 52 -19.83 6.62 24.27
CA ALA A 52 -20.34 5.27 24.44
C ALA A 52 -21.65 4.98 23.67
N GLY A 53 -21.75 3.77 23.08
CA GLY A 53 -23.00 3.26 22.51
C GLY A 53 -22.86 1.98 21.67
N ASP A 54 -22.65 0.85 22.35
CA ASP A 54 -23.14 -0.51 22.07
C ASP A 54 -23.05 -1.16 20.64
N SER A 55 -22.35 -2.30 20.65
CA SER A 55 -22.61 -3.57 19.93
C SER A 55 -22.36 -3.70 18.42
N GLY A 56 -21.33 -4.50 18.13
CA GLY A 56 -21.59 -5.89 17.72
C GLY A 56 -21.32 -6.22 16.25
N GLY A 57 -20.18 -6.84 16.00
CA GLY A 57 -19.85 -7.44 14.70
C GLY A 57 -18.60 -8.32 14.76
N THR A 58 -18.73 -9.49 15.38
CA THR A 58 -17.71 -10.56 15.36
C THR A 58 -17.76 -11.32 14.03
N GLU A 59 -16.73 -11.09 13.20
CA GLU A 59 -15.93 -12.02 12.35
C GLU A 59 -16.60 -12.86 11.24
N PRO A 60 -15.86 -13.24 10.17
CA PRO A 60 -14.89 -14.32 10.25
C PRO A 60 -13.51 -13.99 9.64
N GLY A 61 -12.49 -14.72 10.10
CA GLY A 61 -11.10 -14.53 9.77
C GLY A 61 -10.77 -14.44 8.28
N SER A 62 -10.03 -13.39 7.95
CA SER A 62 -9.05 -13.42 6.88
C SER A 62 -7.72 -13.60 7.57
N ASP A 63 -7.21 -14.82 7.55
CA ASP A 63 -5.79 -15.11 7.75
C ASP A 63 -5.06 -14.40 6.59
N ALA A 64 -4.73 -13.12 6.80
CA ALA A 64 -4.00 -12.28 5.88
C ALA A 64 -2.60 -12.04 6.46
N PRO A 65 -1.66 -12.99 6.30
CA PRO A 65 -0.30 -12.84 6.81
C PRO A 65 0.51 -11.74 6.09
N ALA A 66 -0.09 -10.97 5.18
CA ALA A 66 0.58 -9.96 4.37
C ALA A 66 0.34 -8.52 4.85
N ASP A 67 -0.86 -8.22 5.40
CA ASP A 67 -1.20 -6.85 5.82
C ASP A 67 -0.65 -6.53 7.23
N GLU A 68 -0.61 -7.53 8.13
CA GLU A 68 0.04 -7.38 9.45
C GLU A 68 1.57 -7.23 9.30
N ASP A 69 2.17 -7.95 8.35
CA ASP A 69 3.62 -7.94 8.08
C ASP A 69 4.13 -6.55 7.65
N PHE A 70 3.37 -5.84 6.80
CA PHE A 70 3.79 -4.51 6.35
C PHE A 70 3.70 -3.45 7.44
N ALA A 71 2.71 -3.52 8.33
CA ALA A 71 2.60 -2.63 9.47
C ALA A 71 3.76 -2.83 10.46
N ASP A 72 4.09 -4.09 10.76
CA ASP A 72 5.25 -4.44 11.59
C ASP A 72 6.57 -3.97 10.96
N ARG A 73 6.71 -4.07 9.64
CA ARG A 73 7.87 -3.56 8.90
C ARG A 73 8.04 -2.05 9.02
N ILE A 74 6.96 -1.27 8.89
CA ILE A 74 7.01 0.19 9.12
C ILE A 74 7.47 0.49 10.55
N LEU A 75 6.93 -0.24 11.53
CA LEU A 75 7.31 -0.08 12.92
C LEU A 75 8.78 -0.45 13.17
N GLU A 76 9.31 -1.49 12.53
CA GLU A 76 10.71 -1.88 12.63
C GLU A 76 11.64 -0.79 12.06
N VAL A 77 11.32 -0.26 10.87
CA VAL A 77 12.09 0.83 10.24
C VAL A 77 12.12 2.06 11.13
N LEU A 78 10.96 2.47 11.67
CA LEU A 78 10.88 3.62 12.58
C LEU A 78 11.55 3.36 13.94
N GLN A 79 11.55 2.12 14.44
CA GLN A 79 12.29 1.76 15.66
C GLN A 79 13.80 1.80 15.44
N ARG A 80 14.28 1.37 14.26
CA ARG A 80 15.70 1.31 13.90
C ARG A 80 16.28 2.71 13.61
N SER A 81 15.54 3.52 12.85
CA SER A 81 16.02 4.80 12.32
C SER A 81 15.49 6.01 13.08
N GLY A 82 14.48 5.83 13.94
CA GLY A 82 13.81 6.90 14.67
C GLY A 82 12.78 7.62 13.79
N ALA A 83 12.67 8.94 13.96
CA ALA A 83 11.73 9.74 13.18
C ALA A 83 12.28 9.97 11.77
N LEU A 84 11.56 9.45 10.77
CA LEU A 84 11.80 9.68 9.35
C LEU A 84 10.70 10.59 8.78
N ASP A 85 11.05 11.39 7.78
CA ASP A 85 10.04 12.02 6.94
C ASP A 85 9.51 11.03 5.89
N TRP A 86 8.55 11.49 5.07
CA TRP A 86 7.88 10.62 4.12
C TRP A 86 8.83 10.01 3.09
N ASP A 87 9.73 10.81 2.52
CA ASP A 87 10.60 10.36 1.45
C ASP A 87 11.64 9.38 2.01
N ASP A 88 12.21 9.69 3.18
CA ASP A 88 13.16 8.82 3.88
C ASP A 88 12.52 7.48 4.32
N LEU A 89 11.26 7.50 4.78
CA LEU A 89 10.54 6.28 5.17
C LEU A 89 10.25 5.39 3.96
N VAL A 90 9.88 6.00 2.82
CA VAL A 90 9.66 5.26 1.57
C VAL A 90 10.97 4.65 1.07
N GLU A 91 12.07 5.40 1.07
CA GLU A 91 13.39 4.89 0.68
C GLU A 91 13.79 3.69 1.54
N ALA A 92 13.69 3.81 2.87
CA ALA A 92 14.04 2.73 3.78
C ALA A 92 13.18 1.47 3.58
N LEU A 93 11.87 1.63 3.32
CA LEU A 93 10.99 0.49 3.05
C LEU A 93 11.28 -0.16 1.70
N VAL A 94 11.58 0.63 0.67
CA VAL A 94 11.95 0.13 -0.67
C VAL A 94 13.25 -0.64 -0.61
N ASP A 95 14.28 -0.12 0.06
CA ASP A 95 15.58 -0.80 0.24
C ASP A 95 15.40 -2.18 0.88
N ASP A 96 14.59 -2.25 1.95
CA ASP A 96 14.31 -3.53 2.59
C ASP A 96 13.59 -4.49 1.60
N VAL A 97 12.70 -3.99 0.72
CA VAL A 97 11.95 -4.84 -0.24
C VAL A 97 12.87 -5.31 -1.36
N GLU A 98 13.77 -4.45 -1.82
CA GLU A 98 14.79 -4.79 -2.80
C GLU A 98 15.73 -5.89 -2.27
N ALA A 99 16.11 -5.82 -0.98
CA ALA A 99 16.91 -6.86 -0.34
C ALA A 99 16.17 -8.22 -0.28
N GLU A 100 14.89 -8.22 0.08
CA GLU A 100 14.07 -9.43 0.10
C GLU A 100 13.87 -10.02 -1.30
N LEU A 101 13.64 -9.16 -2.29
CA LEU A 101 13.52 -9.56 -3.70
C LEU A 101 14.82 -10.19 -4.21
N ASP A 102 15.98 -9.59 -3.92
CA ASP A 102 17.28 -10.13 -4.32
C ASP A 102 17.54 -11.51 -3.71
N ALA A 103 17.23 -11.67 -2.41
CA ALA A 103 17.37 -12.94 -1.70
C ALA A 103 16.46 -14.03 -2.30
N GLU A 104 15.20 -13.72 -2.60
CA GLU A 104 14.27 -14.68 -3.17
C GLU A 104 14.62 -15.02 -4.62
N ILE A 105 15.05 -14.05 -5.42
CA ILE A 105 15.56 -14.30 -6.78
C ILE A 105 16.80 -15.21 -6.74
N GLN A 106 17.71 -15.00 -5.79
CA GLN A 106 18.87 -15.85 -5.62
C GLN A 106 18.45 -17.28 -5.27
N ARG A 107 17.52 -17.44 -4.32
CA ARG A 107 16.96 -18.75 -3.95
C ARG A 107 16.35 -19.46 -5.16
N LEU A 108 15.52 -18.77 -5.94
CA LEU A 108 14.89 -19.34 -7.13
C LEU A 108 15.91 -19.73 -8.22
N GLN A 109 17.05 -19.03 -8.31
CA GLN A 109 18.14 -19.39 -9.21
C GLN A 109 18.91 -20.61 -8.73
N ASP A 110 19.16 -20.72 -7.42
CA ASP A 110 19.79 -21.87 -6.80
C ASP A 110 18.94 -23.15 -6.99
N ASP A 111 17.61 -23.00 -6.91
CA ASP A 111 16.63 -24.05 -7.20
C ASP A 111 16.44 -24.31 -8.71
N ASN A 112 17.19 -23.62 -9.57
CA ASN A 112 17.12 -23.68 -11.03
C ASN A 112 15.75 -23.34 -11.62
N LEU A 113 14.89 -22.61 -10.89
CA LEU A 113 13.55 -22.24 -11.33
C LEU A 113 13.55 -20.96 -12.17
N VAL A 114 14.49 -20.05 -11.90
CA VAL A 114 14.64 -18.77 -12.61
C VAL A 114 16.10 -18.59 -13.05
N ARG A 115 16.34 -17.83 -14.11
CA ARG A 115 17.68 -17.41 -14.55
C ARG A 115 17.67 -16.03 -15.18
N TYR A 116 18.78 -15.30 -15.12
CA TYR A 116 18.92 -14.05 -15.86
C TYR A 116 19.16 -14.28 -17.36
N SER A 117 18.31 -13.72 -18.22
CA SER A 117 18.47 -13.71 -19.67
C SER A 117 19.01 -12.36 -20.13
N GLY A 118 20.28 -12.32 -20.51
CA GLY A 118 20.88 -11.11 -21.09
C GLY A 118 20.26 -10.67 -22.42
N ARG A 119 19.60 -11.57 -23.15
CA ARG A 119 18.89 -11.23 -24.40
C ARG A 119 17.59 -10.48 -24.13
N GLU A 120 16.82 -10.95 -23.14
CA GLU A 120 15.54 -10.35 -22.78
C GLU A 120 15.71 -9.19 -21.79
N GLY A 121 16.91 -9.02 -21.22
CA GLY A 121 17.23 -7.95 -20.27
C GLY A 121 16.58 -8.15 -18.91
N GLY A 122 16.35 -9.40 -18.49
CA GLY A 122 15.64 -9.70 -17.24
C GLY A 122 15.65 -11.18 -16.87
N TYR A 123 14.93 -11.52 -15.82
CA TYR A 123 14.80 -12.89 -15.33
C TYR A 123 13.74 -13.67 -16.09
N VAL A 124 14.04 -14.92 -16.45
CA VAL A 124 13.14 -15.85 -17.14
C VAL A 124 13.03 -17.15 -16.34
N VAL A 125 11.86 -17.79 -16.40
CA VAL A 125 11.66 -19.12 -15.80
C VAL A 125 12.46 -20.15 -16.58
N THR A 126 13.14 -21.05 -15.88
CA THR A 126 13.78 -22.20 -16.50
C THR A 126 12.72 -23.28 -16.64
N SER A 127 12.38 -23.63 -17.88
CA SER A 127 11.66 -24.87 -18.16
C SER A 127 12.64 -26.02 -18.06
N ASP A 128 12.42 -26.95 -17.14
CA ASP A 128 13.09 -28.25 -17.14
C ASP A 128 12.53 -29.03 -18.35
N GLU A 129 13.32 -29.18 -19.41
CA GLU A 129 13.07 -30.10 -20.53
C GLU A 129 14.04 -31.28 -20.48
#